data_AF-A0A5J4NX06-F1
#
_entry.id   AF-A0A5J4NX06-F1
#
_cell.length_a   1.000
_cell.length_b   1.000
_cell.length_c   1.000
_cell.angle_alpha   90.00
_cell.angle_beta   90.00
_cell.angle_gamma   90.00
#
_symmetry.space_group_name_H-M   'P 1'
#
loop_
_entity.id
_entity.type
_entity.pdbx_description
1 polymer ?
#
loop_
_entity_poly.entity_id
_entity_poly.type
_entity_poly.pdbx_seq_one_letter_code
_entity_poly.pdbx_strand_id
1 'polypeptide(L)'
;MLFLSCRTTQNLTNMRPSLLINVLLSLQTAVSVLQWKDREAFLDLHNHYRKLILHGKVYNQPSADRMNILSWDDNLARNAENWASKCEIGHDDDQDRRTMEFRFVGQNWAGVKNYTE
;
A
#
# COMPACT_ATOMS: atom_id res chain seq x y z
N MET A 1 0.80 -6.91 -2.16
CA MET A 1 0.18 -6.48 -0.89
C MET A 1 0.88 -5.26 -0.26
N LEU A 2 0.77 -4.06 -0.83
CA LEU A 2 1.35 -2.86 -0.21
C LEU A 2 0.74 -2.61 1.18
N PHE A 3 1.57 -2.25 2.18
CA PHE A 3 1.11 -1.77 3.47
C PHE A 3 1.04 -0.25 3.45
N LEU A 4 -0.15 0.28 3.16
CA LEU A 4 -0.43 1.70 3.24
C LEU A 4 -1.27 1.94 4.49
N SER A 5 -0.74 2.72 5.43
CA SER A 5 -1.46 3.08 6.64
C SER A 5 -2.36 4.27 6.35
N CYS A 6 -3.67 4.11 6.58
CA CYS A 6 -4.59 5.22 6.60
C CYS A 6 -4.19 6.19 7.73
N ARG A 7 -3.96 7.45 7.40
CA ARG A 7 -3.86 8.52 8.39
C ARG A 7 -5.08 9.41 8.23
N THR A 8 -5.98 9.42 9.20
CA THR A 8 -7.03 10.44 9.30
C THR A 8 -6.33 11.80 9.43
N THR A 9 -6.49 12.66 8.44
CA THR A 9 -6.12 14.07 8.58
C THR A 9 -6.95 14.63 9.72
N GLN A 10 -6.32 14.99 10.84
CA GLN A 10 -7.01 15.78 11.86
C GLN A 10 -7.42 17.11 11.19
N ASN A 11 -8.72 17.42 11.19
CA ASN A 11 -9.24 18.70 10.72
C ASN A 11 -8.55 19.84 11.48
N LEU A 12 -7.72 20.62 10.79
CA LEU A 12 -7.02 21.79 11.33
C LEU A 12 -7.92 23.03 11.44
N THR A 13 -9.23 22.86 11.64
CA THR A 13 -10.19 23.98 11.61
C THR A 13 -10.26 24.79 12.91
N ASN A 14 -9.50 24.44 13.95
CA ASN A 14 -9.59 25.07 15.28
C ASN A 14 -8.24 25.57 15.86
N MET A 15 -7.37 26.21 15.06
CA MET A 15 -6.18 26.89 15.60
C MET A 15 -6.30 28.41 15.57
N ARG A 16 -5.96 29.04 16.70
CA ARG A 16 -6.01 30.49 16.93
C ARG A 16 -5.09 31.24 15.94
N PRO A 17 -5.51 32.40 15.39
CA PRO A 17 -4.82 33.09 14.29
C PRO A 17 -3.46 33.72 14.63
N SER A 18 -3.01 33.68 15.90
CA SER A 18 -1.75 34.28 16.34
C SER A 18 -0.50 33.39 16.22
N LEU A 19 -0.62 32.16 15.71
CA LEU A 19 0.49 31.22 15.53
C LEU A 19 0.88 30.94 14.06
N LEU A 20 0.29 31.67 13.10
CA LEU A 20 0.32 31.32 11.67
C LEU A 20 1.70 31.46 10.98
N ILE A 21 2.64 32.23 11.53
CA ILE A 21 3.95 32.46 10.88
C ILE A 21 4.95 31.33 11.12
N ASN A 22 4.92 30.66 12.29
CA ASN A 22 5.87 29.59 12.62
C ASN A 22 5.45 28.19 12.14
N VAL A 23 4.21 28.01 11.68
CA VAL A 23 3.68 26.71 11.22
C VAL A 23 4.03 26.44 9.75
N LEU A 24 4.28 27.48 8.95
CA LEU A 24 4.61 27.32 7.53
C LEU A 24 5.97 26.62 7.29
N LEU A 25 6.92 26.72 8.23
CA LEU A 25 8.19 25.99 8.17
C LEU A 25 8.16 24.59 8.81
N SER A 26 7.09 24.24 9.55
CA SER A 26 6.94 22.91 10.17
C SER A 26 5.99 22.00 9.40
N LEU A 27 5.44 22.43 8.25
CA LEU A 27 4.66 21.59 7.36
C LEU A 27 5.58 20.64 6.54
N GLN A 28 6.39 19.85 7.24
CA GLN A 28 6.71 18.54 6.70
C GLN A 28 5.42 17.75 6.82
N THR A 29 4.52 17.91 5.84
CA THR A 29 3.40 16.99 5.69
C THR A 29 4.04 15.61 5.60
N ALA A 30 3.89 14.81 6.65
CA ALA A 30 4.22 13.40 6.61
C ALA A 30 3.15 12.73 5.74
N VAL A 31 3.20 13.03 4.44
CA VAL A 31 2.53 12.27 3.42
C VAL A 31 3.16 10.88 3.53
N SER A 32 2.33 9.85 3.71
CA SER A 32 2.76 8.46 3.61
C SER A 32 3.01 8.11 2.14
N VAL A 33 3.84 8.90 1.46
CA VAL A 33 4.37 8.52 0.16
C VAL A 33 5.21 7.29 0.41
N LEU A 34 4.84 6.20 -0.23
CA LEU A 34 5.67 5.00 -0.26
C LEU A 34 7.09 5.42 -0.63
N GLN A 35 8.05 5.28 0.30
CA GLN A 35 9.42 5.63 -0.01
C GLN A 35 9.98 4.60 -0.99
N TRP A 36 10.95 4.99 -1.82
CA TRP A 36 11.58 4.06 -2.77
C TRP A 36 12.15 2.81 -2.07
N LYS A 37 12.64 2.97 -0.83
CA LYS A 37 13.10 1.86 0.01
C LYS A 37 11.96 0.90 0.38
N ASP A 38 10.76 1.42 0.64
CA ASP A 38 9.60 0.61 0.96
C ASP A 38 9.17 -0.20 -0.28
N ARG A 39 9.18 0.42 -1.46
CA ARG A 39 8.94 -0.24 -2.76
C ARG A 39 9.89 -1.41 -2.98
N GLU A 40 11.20 -1.18 -2.85
CA GLU A 40 12.22 -2.21 -3.09
C GLU A 40 12.11 -3.34 -2.07
N ALA A 41 12.06 -3.02 -0.78
CA ALA A 41 11.88 -4.02 0.28
C ALA A 41 10.62 -4.87 0.06
N PHE A 42 9.55 -4.23 -0.39
CA PHE A 42 8.29 -4.90 -0.69
C PHE A 42 8.42 -5.92 -1.83
N LEU A 43 9.00 -5.48 -2.95
CA LEU A 43 9.22 -6.31 -4.13
C LEU A 43 10.18 -7.46 -3.84
N ASP A 44 11.27 -7.17 -3.14
CA ASP A 44 12.29 -8.14 -2.75
C ASP A 44 11.72 -9.21 -1.84
N LEU A 45 10.92 -8.83 -0.84
CA LEU A 45 10.29 -9.78 0.06
C LEU A 45 9.31 -10.70 -0.68
N HIS A 46 8.50 -10.16 -1.59
CA HIS A 46 7.60 -10.98 -2.41
C HIS A 46 8.37 -11.97 -3.27
N ASN A 47 9.42 -11.49 -3.96
CA ASN A 47 10.24 -12.34 -4.82
C ASN A 47 11.04 -13.37 -4.03
N HIS A 48 11.48 -13.05 -2.80
CA HIS A 48 12.12 -13.99 -1.89
C HIS A 48 11.20 -15.17 -1.57
N TYR A 49 9.97 -14.92 -1.10
CA TYR A 49 9.04 -16.00 -0.77
C TYR A 49 8.58 -16.78 -2.01
N ARG A 50 8.36 -16.11 -3.15
CA ARG A 50 8.06 -16.80 -4.43
C ARG A 50 9.17 -17.77 -4.83
N LYS A 51 10.44 -17.39 -4.61
CA LYS A 51 11.59 -18.26 -4.84
C LYS A 51 11.65 -19.44 -3.86
N LEU A 52 11.27 -19.24 -2.60
CA LEU A 52 11.15 -20.35 -1.65
C LEU A 52 10.09 -21.37 -2.08
N ILE A 53 8.92 -20.90 -2.54
CA ILE A 53 7.86 -21.76 -3.09
C ILE A 53 8.36 -22.49 -4.35
N LEU A 54 9.01 -21.78 -5.28
CA LEU A 54 9.58 -22.36 -6.50
C LEU A 54 10.54 -23.53 -6.20
N HIS A 55 11.26 -23.49 -5.09
CA HIS A 55 12.21 -24.53 -4.69
C HIS A 55 11.66 -25.53 -3.66
N GLY A 56 10.36 -25.51 -3.36
CA GLY A 56 9.75 -26.41 -2.38
C GLY A 56 10.28 -26.23 -0.95
N LYS A 57 10.72 -25.01 -0.61
CA LYS A 57 11.32 -24.68 0.70
C LYS A 57 10.30 -24.16 1.72
N VAL A 58 9.02 -24.13 1.37
CA VAL A 58 7.93 -23.74 2.26
C VAL A 58 7.22 -25.00 2.75
N TYR A 59 7.15 -25.18 4.06
CA TYR A 59 6.53 -26.35 4.68
C TYR A 59 5.09 -26.54 4.19
N ASN A 60 4.71 -27.78 3.87
CA ASN A 60 3.40 -28.14 3.31
C ASN A 60 2.99 -27.41 2.02
N GLN A 61 3.95 -26.93 1.23
CA GLN A 61 3.69 -26.40 -0.12
C GLN A 61 4.53 -27.17 -1.14
N PRO A 62 3.94 -27.66 -2.24
CA PRO A 62 4.70 -28.30 -3.29
C PRO A 62 5.62 -27.29 -3.97
N SER A 63 6.71 -27.79 -4.56
CA SER A 63 7.53 -26.99 -5.47
C SER A 63 6.70 -26.53 -6.66
N ALA A 64 6.79 -25.27 -7.03
CA ALA A 64 6.21 -24.82 -8.30
C ALA A 64 7.12 -25.25 -9.47
N ASP A 65 6.53 -25.62 -10.60
CA ASP A 65 7.27 -25.87 -11.84
C ASP A 65 7.79 -24.56 -12.46
N ARG A 66 6.96 -23.50 -12.38
CA ARG A 66 7.30 -22.17 -12.89
C ARG A 66 6.73 -21.08 -12.00
N MET A 67 7.57 -20.10 -11.66
CA MET A 67 7.19 -18.93 -10.86
C MET A 67 7.97 -17.71 -11.33
N ASN A 68 7.32 -16.80 -12.08
CA ASN A 68 7.98 -15.61 -12.59
C ASN A 68 8.37 -14.64 -11.46
N ILE A 69 9.45 -13.89 -11.66
CA ILE A 69 9.86 -12.79 -10.79
C ILE A 69 8.89 -11.63 -11.02
N LEU A 70 8.41 -11.02 -9.94
CA LEU A 70 7.57 -9.83 -10.01
C LEU A 70 8.42 -8.60 -10.31
N SER A 71 7.86 -7.70 -11.11
CA SER A 71 8.30 -6.32 -11.26
C SER A 71 7.31 -5.38 -10.60
N TRP A 72 7.77 -4.18 -10.28
CA TRP A 72 6.89 -3.12 -9.80
C TRP A 72 6.19 -2.42 -10.97
N ASP A 73 4.92 -2.08 -10.77
CA ASP A 73 4.12 -1.27 -11.68
C ASP A 73 3.59 -0.03 -10.95
N ASP A 74 3.89 1.16 -11.48
CA ASP A 74 3.55 2.43 -10.83
C ASP A 74 2.06 2.77 -10.92
N ASN A 75 1.33 2.23 -11.90
CA ASN A 75 -0.12 2.43 -12.02
C ASN A 75 -0.87 1.59 -10.97
N LEU A 76 -0.46 0.33 -10.78
CA LEU A 76 -0.98 -0.53 -9.73
C LEU A 76 -0.68 0.06 -8.34
N ALA A 77 0.52 0.59 -8.13
CA ALA A 77 0.89 1.25 -6.88
C ALA A 77 0.03 2.48 -6.59
N ARG A 78 -0.21 3.32 -7.60
CA ARG A 78 -1.06 4.52 -7.48
C ARG A 78 -2.51 4.16 -7.16
N ASN A 79 -3.06 3.15 -7.82
CA ASN A 79 -4.42 2.68 -7.51
C ASN A 79 -4.51 2.15 -6.07
N ALA A 80 -3.50 1.40 -5.61
CA ALA A 80 -3.44 0.92 -4.23
C ALA A 80 -3.33 2.07 -3.21
N GLU A 81 -2.53 3.11 -3.49
CA GLU A 81 -2.43 4.33 -2.68
C GLU A 81 -3.76 5.07 -2.59
N ASN A 82 -4.42 5.26 -3.73
CA ASN A 82 -5.74 5.88 -3.78
C ASN A 82 -6.75 5.09 -2.94
N TRP A 83 -6.78 3.76 -3.03
CA TRP A 83 -7.69 2.94 -2.23
C TRP A 83 -7.38 3.06 -0.74
N ALA A 84 -6.12 2.91 -0.34
CA ALA A 84 -5.72 2.99 1.06
C ALA A 84 -6.01 4.37 1.69
N SER A 85 -5.94 5.44 0.89
CA SER A 85 -6.27 6.81 1.34
C SER A 85 -7.73 7.00 1.73
N LYS A 86 -8.65 6.14 1.25
CA LYS A 86 -10.07 6.19 1.64
C LYS A 86 -10.30 5.70 3.06
N CYS A 87 -9.33 5.02 3.66
CA CYS A 87 -9.43 4.49 5.02
C CYS A 87 -10.57 3.48 5.22
N GLU A 88 -10.99 2.83 4.13
CA GLU A 88 -12.04 1.83 4.14
C GLU A 88 -11.46 0.42 4.27
N ILE A 89 -12.20 -0.45 4.93
CA ILE A 89 -11.79 -1.84 5.15
C ILE A 89 -12.46 -2.72 4.10
N GLY A 90 -11.63 -3.43 3.33
CA GLY A 90 -12.09 -4.37 2.32
C GLY A 90 -11.48 -4.10 0.95
N HIS A 91 -12.21 -4.53 -0.07
CA HIS A 91 -11.84 -4.39 -1.46
C HIS A 91 -12.60 -3.25 -2.13
N ASP A 92 -11.92 -2.55 -3.05
CA ASP A 92 -12.60 -1.69 -4.02
C ASP A 92 -13.33 -2.52 -5.08
N ASP A 93 -14.10 -1.83 -5.91
CA ASP A 93 -14.74 -2.43 -7.07
C ASP A 93 -13.70 -2.84 -8.12
N ASP A 94 -13.93 -3.97 -8.79
CA ASP A 94 -13.07 -4.50 -9.85
C ASP A 94 -12.80 -3.51 -10.97
N GLN A 95 -13.74 -2.60 -11.23
CA GLN A 95 -13.61 -1.59 -12.29
C GLN A 95 -12.66 -0.46 -11.88
N ASP A 96 -12.61 -0.12 -10.60
CA ASP A 96 -11.82 1.00 -10.07
C ASP A 96 -10.32 0.69 -10.02
N ARG A 97 -9.97 -0.59 -9.83
CA ARG A 97 -8.55 -1.02 -9.77
C ARG A 97 -7.91 -1.36 -11.11
N ARG A 98 -8.63 -1.24 -12.24
CA ARG A 98 -8.09 -1.51 -13.57
C ARG A 98 -7.01 -0.49 -13.96
N THR A 99 -6.09 -0.90 -14.81
CA THR A 99 -5.14 0.00 -15.49
C THR A 99 -5.33 -0.08 -17.00
N MET A 100 -4.63 0.78 -17.74
CA MET A 100 -4.60 0.70 -19.20
C MET A 100 -4.01 -0.63 -19.68
N GLU A 101 -3.05 -1.19 -18.94
CA GLU A 101 -2.38 -2.47 -19.27
C GLU A 101 -3.15 -3.68 -18.75
N PHE A 102 -3.78 -3.56 -17.57
CA PHE A 102 -4.39 -4.69 -16.86
C PHE A 102 -5.89 -4.49 -16.68
N ARG A 103 -6.67 -5.25 -17.47
CA ARG A 103 -8.14 -5.28 -17.35
C ARG A 103 -8.63 -5.94 -16.07
N PHE A 104 -7.88 -6.90 -15.53
CA PHE A 104 -8.21 -7.62 -14.30
C PHE A 104 -7.03 -7.52 -13.34
N VAL A 105 -7.28 -6.91 -12.18
CA VAL A 105 -6.25 -6.65 -11.16
C VAL A 105 -6.71 -7.31 -9.87
N GLY A 106 -5.87 -8.21 -9.33
CA GLY A 106 -6.09 -8.79 -8.00
C GLY A 106 -5.70 -7.81 -6.90
N GLN A 107 -6.25 -7.99 -5.70
CA GLN A 107 -5.96 -7.11 -4.57
C GLN A 107 -5.81 -7.90 -3.28
N ASN A 108 -4.77 -7.59 -2.52
CA ASN A 108 -4.63 -7.99 -1.12
C ASN A 108 -4.62 -6.72 -0.27
N TRP A 109 -5.39 -6.68 0.81
CA TRP A 109 -5.42 -5.57 1.78
C TRP A 109 -5.14 -6.10 3.19
N ALA A 110 -4.49 -5.28 4.02
CA ALA A 110 -4.30 -5.55 5.44
C ALA A 110 -4.67 -4.29 6.23
N GLY A 111 -5.56 -4.45 7.21
CA GLY A 111 -6.01 -3.38 8.07
C GLY A 111 -6.65 -3.92 9.34
N VAL A 112 -6.81 -3.08 10.35
CA VAL A 112 -7.42 -3.43 11.64
C VAL A 112 -8.63 -2.53 11.86
N LYS A 113 -9.78 -3.10 12.23
CA LYS A 113 -10.93 -2.32 12.73
C LYS A 113 -10.60 -1.82 14.13
N ASN A 114 -10.72 -0.52 14.38
CA ASN A 114 -10.81 -0.04 15.76
C ASN A 114 -12.17 -0.45 16.31
N TYR A 115 -12.21 -1.35 17.29
CA TYR A 115 -13.44 -1.88 17.92
C TYR A 115 -14.05 -0.92 18.96
N THR A 116 -13.83 0.39 18.84
CA THR A 116 -14.30 1.38 19.82
C THR A 116 -15.48 2.18 19.26
N GLU A 117 -16.61 1.52 19.05
CA GLU A 117 -17.96 2.13 19.13
C GLU A 117 -18.90 1.13 19.82
#